data_AF-A0A1K1PJB2-F1
#
_entry.id   AF-A0A1K1PJB2-F1
#
_cell.length_a   1.000
_cell.length_b   1.000
_cell.length_c   1.000
_cell.angle_alpha   90.00
_cell.angle_beta   90.00
_cell.angle_gamma   90.00
#
_symmetry.space_group_name_H-M   'P 1'
#
loop_
_entity.id
_entity.type
_entity.pdbx_description
1 polymer ?
#
loop_
_entity_poly.entity_id
_entity_poly.type
_entity_poly.pdbx_seq_one_letter_code
_entity_poly.pdbx_strand_id
1 'polypeptide(L)'
;MTTAELKQQLLSAHQRDKKLSILGFILIIIFIAIVSTLIYVYAFEAVSNYIKNAFSGITGMLNSEETPFYYKLIFPAVLLSMLSVPLLKIIKLTKRPKLIDELILKIDKGSIASSIDQRTVYKIIIPLLKINIRLAPVEYVTIVLDEDTKYKPYDLPIEAYVIPDLKRVLSGANTEQVNKAWDELYSSSDSKTQEKEYPLKPKEEFKKFIDTTLFNDINKLDQERSVGKTQYVKYLIFSVLVILLFVGGYLYLQFSDIAFKSEYLIYVVFGGFGLFYTLFFAFGKHKGQPGITMNSGNSFKTKILKPMIAFINPNFHFVLHGHLSLPEVLETGLLENKQYIITGNDQIMGSHKGVPFQMSDLDIEYKRNFSSEKEGPDQVFFGQAFVAKFNKSFSSELYLVPKKTTKKKVMDSVSETLTLGLAGTRTTDIDMYTSNDFGPKVTLEDPEFSKLFNVYCYDQVEARYILTPALMERIKTLATRTKGDLFMSFKNNRISILNNSGINNFEPGYFNSITKNDNQLLLEFYTDLHNQLSIIDDLKLNINIWNKNN
;
A
#
# COMPACT_ATOMS: atom_id res chain seq x y z
N MET A 1 7.48 -20.44 1.87
CA MET A 1 7.48 -20.67 0.41
C MET A 1 8.91 -20.56 -0.13
N THR A 2 9.34 -21.52 -0.94
CA THR A 2 10.65 -21.50 -1.64
C THR A 2 10.56 -20.75 -2.98
N THR A 3 11.69 -20.37 -3.58
CA THR A 3 11.70 -19.73 -4.92
C THR A 3 11.18 -20.66 -6.02
N ALA A 4 11.40 -21.98 -5.88
CA ALA A 4 10.85 -23.00 -6.76
C ALA A 4 9.31 -23.09 -6.68
N GLU A 5 8.76 -23.08 -5.47
CA GLU A 5 7.31 -23.03 -5.25
C GLU A 5 6.71 -21.75 -5.83
N LEU A 6 7.35 -20.59 -5.59
CA LEU A 6 6.93 -19.31 -6.14
C LEU A 6 6.88 -19.35 -7.67
N LYS A 7 7.91 -19.90 -8.31
CA LYS A 7 7.97 -20.09 -9.77
C LYS A 7 6.77 -20.89 -10.27
N GLN A 8 6.46 -22.00 -9.60
CA GLN A 8 5.32 -22.85 -9.96
C GLN A 8 3.99 -22.11 -9.84
N GLN A 9 3.79 -21.33 -8.77
CA GLN A 9 2.59 -20.52 -8.58
C GLN A 9 2.44 -19.45 -9.66
N LEU A 10 3.52 -18.73 -10.00
CA LEU A 10 3.51 -17.72 -11.07
C LEU A 10 3.22 -18.33 -12.45
N LEU A 11 3.77 -19.51 -12.74
CA LEU A 11 3.50 -20.23 -14.00
C LEU A 11 2.05 -20.72 -14.07
N SER A 12 1.52 -21.26 -12.97
CA SER A 12 0.11 -21.67 -12.86
C SER A 12 -0.84 -20.49 -13.06
N ALA A 13 -0.62 -19.39 -12.34
CA ALA A 13 -1.40 -18.16 -12.48
C ALA A 13 -1.29 -17.58 -13.91
N HIS A 14 -0.11 -17.66 -14.54
CA HIS A 14 0.05 -17.28 -15.94
C HIS A 14 -0.80 -18.14 -16.89
N GLN A 15 -0.84 -19.47 -16.71
CA GLN A 15 -1.67 -20.34 -17.54
C GLN A 15 -3.15 -20.03 -17.40
N ARG A 16 -3.62 -19.80 -16.16
CA ARG A 16 -5.00 -19.37 -15.88
C ARG A 16 -5.30 -18.03 -16.55
N ASP A 17 -4.44 -17.03 -16.37
CA ASP A 17 -4.59 -15.71 -16.98
C ASP A 17 -4.62 -15.77 -18.52
N LYS A 18 -3.76 -16.60 -19.13
CA LYS A 18 -3.72 -16.80 -20.57
C LYS A 18 -5.04 -17.39 -21.08
N LYS A 19 -5.57 -18.43 -20.42
CA LYS A 19 -6.87 -19.03 -20.78
C LYS A 19 -8.01 -18.01 -20.68
N LEU A 20 -8.08 -17.24 -19.59
CA LEU A 20 -9.10 -16.21 -19.39
C LEU A 20 -9.00 -15.07 -20.41
N SER A 21 -7.78 -14.64 -20.74
CA SER A 21 -7.56 -13.59 -21.74
C SER A 21 -8.01 -14.05 -23.14
N ILE A 22 -7.70 -15.29 -23.52
CA ILE A 22 -8.16 -15.87 -24.79
C ILE A 22 -9.68 -15.99 -24.81
N LEU A 23 -10.30 -16.48 -23.73
CA LEU A 23 -11.74 -16.57 -23.59
C LEU A 23 -12.40 -15.18 -23.74
N GLY A 24 -11.85 -14.16 -23.10
CA GLY A 24 -12.32 -12.77 -23.23
C GLY A 24 -12.28 -12.28 -24.69
N PHE A 25 -11.20 -12.57 -25.43
CA PHE A 25 -11.13 -12.22 -26.85
C PHE A 25 -12.16 -12.98 -27.71
N ILE A 26 -12.37 -14.27 -27.44
CA ILE A 26 -13.39 -15.07 -28.13
C ILE A 26 -14.79 -14.50 -27.88
N LEU A 27 -15.11 -14.15 -26.64
CA LEU A 27 -16.41 -13.56 -26.29
C LEU A 27 -16.64 -12.21 -26.99
N ILE A 28 -15.61 -11.37 -27.10
CA ILE A 28 -15.70 -10.11 -27.85
C ILE A 28 -15.98 -10.38 -29.35
N ILE A 29 -15.30 -11.37 -29.95
CA ILE A 29 -15.51 -11.74 -31.35
C ILE A 29 -16.93 -12.26 -31.56
N ILE A 30 -17.42 -13.15 -30.68
CA ILE A 30 -18.80 -13.68 -30.74
C ILE A 30 -19.81 -12.54 -30.59
N PHE A 31 -19.60 -11.62 -29.64
CA PHE A 31 -20.48 -10.48 -29.45
C PHE A 31 -20.55 -9.59 -30.69
N ILE A 32 -19.39 -9.26 -31.28
CA ILE A 32 -19.33 -8.50 -32.54
C ILE A 32 -20.09 -9.23 -33.64
N ALA A 33 -19.90 -10.54 -33.79
CA ALA A 33 -20.60 -11.33 -34.82
C ALA A 33 -22.13 -11.31 -34.62
N ILE A 34 -22.62 -11.44 -33.38
CA ILE A 34 -24.04 -11.36 -33.06
C ILE A 34 -24.59 -9.96 -33.39
N VAL A 35 -23.92 -8.90 -32.93
CA VAL A 35 -24.34 -7.51 -33.18
C VAL A 35 -24.33 -7.20 -34.68
N SER A 36 -23.29 -7.61 -35.42
CA SER A 36 -23.22 -7.45 -36.87
C SER A 36 -24.36 -8.19 -37.58
N THR A 37 -24.70 -9.40 -37.12
CA THR A 37 -25.83 -10.17 -37.67
C THR A 37 -27.17 -9.47 -37.40
N LEU A 38 -27.39 -8.98 -36.18
CA LEU A 38 -28.61 -8.24 -35.83
C LEU A 38 -28.74 -6.93 -36.63
N ILE A 39 -27.64 -6.19 -36.80
CA ILE A 39 -27.62 -4.98 -37.64
C ILE A 39 -27.96 -5.34 -39.08
N TYR A 40 -27.34 -6.39 -39.64
CA TYR A 40 -27.60 -6.84 -41.00
C TYR A 40 -29.06 -7.23 -41.23
N VAL A 41 -29.67 -7.95 -40.28
CA VAL A 41 -31.05 -8.43 -40.39
C VAL A 41 -32.09 -7.32 -40.16
N TYR A 42 -31.88 -6.43 -39.18
CA TYR A 42 -32.94 -5.52 -38.71
C TYR A 42 -32.68 -4.03 -38.93
N ALA A 43 -31.44 -3.62 -39.22
CA ALA A 43 -31.08 -2.20 -39.23
C ALA A 43 -30.11 -1.81 -40.35
N PHE A 44 -29.94 -2.66 -41.38
CA PHE A 44 -28.89 -2.48 -42.38
C PHE A 44 -29.00 -1.16 -43.13
N GLU A 45 -30.19 -0.81 -43.63
CA GLU A 45 -30.39 0.44 -44.38
C GLU A 45 -30.16 1.67 -43.50
N ALA A 46 -30.71 1.68 -42.29
CA ALA A 46 -30.56 2.79 -41.34
C ALA A 46 -29.08 3.00 -40.94
N VAL A 47 -28.38 1.93 -40.59
CA VAL A 47 -26.96 1.97 -40.23
C VAL A 47 -26.10 2.32 -41.45
N SER A 48 -26.39 1.77 -42.64
CA SER A 48 -25.66 2.10 -43.86
C SER A 48 -25.81 3.56 -44.23
N ASN A 49 -27.01 4.15 -44.13
CA ASN A 49 -27.24 5.55 -44.42
C ASN A 49 -26.58 6.46 -43.36
N TYR A 50 -26.64 6.09 -42.09
CA TYR A 50 -25.93 6.80 -41.03
C TYR A 50 -24.41 6.78 -41.24
N ILE A 51 -23.81 5.63 -41.55
CA ILE A 51 -22.37 5.51 -41.84
C ILE A 51 -22.02 6.33 -43.08
N LYS A 52 -22.80 6.25 -44.17
CA LYS A 52 -22.58 7.07 -45.37
C LYS A 52 -22.60 8.56 -45.06
N ASN A 53 -23.53 9.02 -44.22
CA ASN A 53 -23.64 10.43 -43.84
C ASN A 53 -22.53 10.85 -42.87
N ALA A 54 -22.23 10.04 -41.85
CA ALA A 54 -21.19 10.30 -40.85
C ALA A 54 -19.78 10.33 -41.44
N PHE A 55 -19.54 9.53 -42.49
CA PHE A 55 -18.26 9.47 -43.20
C PHE A 55 -18.29 10.20 -44.55
N SER A 56 -19.40 10.82 -44.94
CA SER A 56 -19.57 11.48 -46.26
C SER A 56 -18.44 12.47 -46.58
N GLY A 57 -18.07 13.31 -45.61
CA GLY A 57 -16.95 14.25 -45.73
C GLY A 57 -15.59 13.56 -45.86
N ILE A 58 -15.38 12.41 -45.21
CA ILE A 58 -14.13 11.64 -45.29
C ILE A 58 -14.05 10.87 -46.63
N THR A 59 -15.15 10.26 -47.08
CA THR A 59 -15.22 9.60 -48.39
C THR A 59 -15.15 10.58 -49.56
N GLY A 60 -15.74 11.78 -49.43
CA GLY A 60 -15.63 12.84 -50.43
C GLY A 60 -14.21 13.40 -50.53
N MET A 61 -13.56 13.61 -49.38
CA MET A 61 -12.14 14.00 -49.31
C MET A 61 -11.26 12.91 -49.93
N LEU A 62 -11.34 11.66 -49.48
CA LEU A 62 -10.52 10.53 -49.99
C LEU A 62 -10.68 10.27 -51.49
N ASN A 63 -11.82 10.64 -52.10
CA ASN A 63 -12.09 10.43 -53.52
C ASN A 63 -11.81 11.66 -54.39
N SER A 64 -11.39 12.80 -53.82
CA SER A 64 -11.00 13.97 -54.62
C SER A 64 -9.65 13.75 -55.29
N GLU A 65 -9.50 14.21 -56.54
CA GLU A 65 -8.23 14.11 -57.29
C GLU A 65 -7.08 14.89 -56.63
N GLU A 66 -7.39 15.85 -55.75
CA GLU A 66 -6.42 16.67 -55.02
C GLU A 66 -5.93 16.04 -53.71
N THR A 67 -6.49 14.91 -53.25
CA THR A 67 -6.03 14.29 -52.00
C THR A 67 -4.73 13.51 -52.16
N PRO A 68 -3.67 13.87 -51.43
CA PRO A 68 -2.41 13.13 -51.48
C PRO A 68 -2.58 11.66 -51.10
N PHE A 69 -1.92 10.76 -51.84
CA PHE A 69 -2.03 9.30 -51.71
C PHE A 69 -1.86 8.79 -50.26
N TYR A 70 -1.05 9.45 -49.44
CA TYR A 70 -0.84 9.04 -48.05
C TYR A 70 -2.11 9.14 -47.17
N TYR A 71 -3.04 10.07 -47.45
CA TYR A 71 -4.32 10.13 -46.73
C TYR A 71 -5.20 8.89 -46.97
N LYS A 72 -5.11 8.27 -48.15
CA LYS A 72 -5.78 7.01 -48.48
C LYS A 72 -5.22 5.80 -47.71
N LEU A 73 -3.98 5.91 -47.22
CA LEU A 73 -3.33 4.88 -46.41
C LEU A 73 -3.57 5.05 -44.90
N ILE A 74 -3.84 6.27 -44.43
CA ILE A 74 -4.05 6.57 -43.00
C ILE A 74 -5.26 5.81 -42.45
N PHE A 75 -6.40 5.80 -43.16
CA PHE A 75 -7.63 5.19 -42.66
C PHE A 75 -7.54 3.66 -42.51
N PRO A 76 -7.05 2.89 -43.51
CA PRO A 76 -6.73 1.47 -43.33
C PRO A 76 -5.68 1.24 -42.24
N ALA A 77 -4.66 2.10 -42.13
CA ALA A 77 -3.64 1.99 -41.08
C ALA A 77 -4.21 2.19 -39.68
N VAL A 78 -5.16 3.12 -39.49
CA VAL A 78 -5.87 3.33 -38.21
C VAL A 78 -6.70 2.09 -37.86
N LEU A 79 -7.46 1.52 -38.79
CA LEU A 79 -8.23 0.28 -38.56
C LEU A 79 -7.32 -0.92 -38.24
N LEU A 80 -6.21 -1.08 -38.96
CA LEU A 80 -5.20 -2.10 -38.67
C LEU A 80 -4.52 -1.85 -37.31
N SER A 81 -4.34 -0.60 -36.91
CA SER A 81 -3.80 -0.26 -35.59
C SER A 81 -4.74 -0.69 -34.45
N MET A 82 -6.06 -0.70 -34.66
CA MET A 82 -7.03 -1.19 -33.67
C MET A 82 -6.90 -2.71 -33.45
N LEU A 83 -6.59 -3.46 -34.51
CA LEU A 83 -6.28 -4.90 -34.44
C LEU A 83 -4.90 -5.19 -33.83
N SER A 84 -3.98 -4.23 -33.82
CA SER A 84 -2.64 -4.40 -33.26
C SER A 84 -2.66 -4.60 -31.73
N VAL A 85 -3.62 -3.98 -31.02
CA VAL A 85 -3.72 -4.03 -29.55
C VAL A 85 -3.91 -5.46 -28.99
N PRO A 86 -4.88 -6.27 -29.44
CA PRO A 86 -5.01 -7.65 -28.98
C PRO A 86 -3.82 -8.52 -29.39
N LEU A 87 -3.25 -8.30 -30.57
CA LEU A 87 -2.06 -9.02 -31.05
C LEU A 87 -0.86 -8.78 -30.11
N LEU A 88 -0.60 -7.51 -29.75
CA LEU A 88 0.45 -7.14 -28.80
C LEU A 88 0.22 -7.76 -27.41
N LYS A 89 -1.03 -7.85 -26.94
CA LYS A 89 -1.36 -8.55 -25.68
C LYS A 89 -1.02 -10.05 -25.75
N ILE A 90 -1.32 -10.71 -26.86
CA ILE A 90 -0.97 -12.14 -27.06
C ILE A 90 0.55 -12.33 -27.07
N ILE A 91 1.29 -11.46 -27.77
CA ILE A 91 2.76 -11.49 -27.78
C ILE A 91 3.35 -11.28 -26.38
N LYS A 92 2.75 -10.39 -25.56
CA LYS A 92 3.17 -10.24 -24.16
C LYS A 92 2.92 -11.52 -23.34
N LEU A 93 1.80 -12.19 -23.55
CA LEU A 93 1.48 -13.44 -22.88
C LEU A 93 2.50 -14.55 -23.21
N THR A 94 2.93 -14.68 -24.46
CA THR A 94 3.90 -15.72 -24.85
C THR A 94 5.31 -15.46 -24.30
N LYS A 95 5.68 -14.21 -24.05
CA LYS A 95 6.97 -13.84 -23.46
C LYS A 95 7.02 -13.98 -21.94
N ARG A 96 5.87 -14.02 -21.25
CA ARG A 96 5.79 -13.98 -19.78
C ARG A 96 6.54 -15.13 -19.07
N PRO A 97 6.52 -16.39 -19.53
CA PRO A 97 7.28 -17.46 -18.87
C PRO A 97 8.78 -17.15 -18.76
N LYS A 98 9.37 -16.57 -19.82
CA LYS A 98 10.78 -16.14 -19.79
C LYS A 98 11.03 -15.00 -18.80
N LEU A 99 10.06 -14.10 -18.63
CA LEU A 99 10.15 -13.04 -17.62
C LEU A 99 10.06 -13.59 -16.20
N ILE A 100 9.25 -14.64 -15.97
CA ILE A 100 9.19 -15.35 -14.70
C ILE A 100 10.54 -16.01 -14.41
N ASP A 101 11.12 -16.71 -15.39
CA ASP A 101 12.46 -17.31 -15.23
C ASP A 101 13.54 -16.26 -14.91
N GLU A 102 13.50 -15.10 -15.59
CA GLU A 102 14.42 -13.99 -15.34
C GLU A 102 14.26 -13.44 -13.92
N LEU A 103 13.01 -13.25 -13.46
CA LEU A 103 12.71 -12.79 -12.11
C LEU A 103 13.27 -13.76 -11.05
N ILE A 104 12.94 -15.05 -11.17
CA ILE A 104 13.39 -16.06 -10.20
C ILE A 104 14.91 -16.14 -10.14
N LEU A 105 15.59 -16.09 -11.28
CA LEU A 105 17.05 -16.09 -11.33
C LEU A 105 17.68 -14.89 -10.61
N LYS A 106 17.05 -13.71 -10.66
CA LYS A 106 17.52 -12.54 -9.91
C LYS A 106 17.26 -12.69 -8.40
N ILE A 107 16.10 -13.20 -8.03
CA ILE A 107 15.77 -13.49 -6.62
C ILE A 107 16.77 -14.50 -6.03
N ASP A 108 17.08 -15.58 -6.75
CA ASP A 108 18.05 -16.60 -6.33
C ASP A 108 19.48 -16.02 -6.18
N LYS A 109 19.81 -14.93 -6.88
CA LYS A 109 21.07 -14.18 -6.73
C LYS A 109 21.07 -13.21 -5.54
N GLY A 110 19.93 -13.03 -4.87
CA GLY A 110 19.77 -12.16 -3.71
C GLY A 110 19.13 -10.80 -4.00
N SER A 111 18.65 -10.55 -5.22
CA SER A 111 17.94 -9.30 -5.53
C SER A 111 16.63 -9.21 -4.72
N ILE A 112 16.32 -8.02 -4.23
CA ILE A 112 15.09 -7.75 -3.47
C ILE A 112 14.17 -6.82 -4.24
N ALA A 113 12.89 -6.81 -3.90
CA ALA A 113 11.96 -5.86 -4.50
C ALA A 113 12.16 -4.46 -3.92
N SER A 114 12.40 -3.48 -4.80
CA SER A 114 12.37 -2.06 -4.49
C SER A 114 10.96 -1.48 -4.51
N SER A 115 9.99 -2.15 -5.16
CA SER A 115 8.56 -1.86 -5.00
C SER A 115 7.73 -3.07 -5.41
N ILE A 116 6.56 -3.22 -4.79
CA ILE A 116 5.57 -4.25 -5.13
C ILE A 116 4.20 -3.57 -5.15
N ASP A 117 3.64 -3.39 -6.34
CA ASP A 117 2.29 -2.83 -6.50
C ASP A 117 1.30 -3.94 -6.83
N GLN A 118 0.20 -4.02 -6.09
CA GLN A 118 -0.87 -4.99 -6.32
C GLN A 118 -2.04 -4.34 -7.07
N ARG A 119 -2.64 -5.08 -8.02
CA ARG A 119 -3.91 -4.68 -8.63
C ARG A 119 -4.75 -5.87 -9.09
N THR A 120 -6.06 -5.72 -9.04
CA THR A 120 -7.00 -6.68 -9.63
C THR A 120 -7.29 -6.32 -11.08
N VAL A 121 -7.14 -7.29 -12.00
CA VAL A 121 -7.51 -7.14 -13.41
C VAL A 121 -8.66 -8.08 -13.73
N TYR A 122 -9.80 -7.52 -14.12
CA TYR A 122 -10.96 -8.28 -14.59
C TYR A 122 -10.79 -8.65 -16.06
N LYS A 123 -10.78 -9.95 -16.36
CA LYS A 123 -10.49 -10.44 -17.72
C LYS A 123 -11.68 -10.39 -18.65
N ILE A 124 -12.88 -10.35 -18.08
CA ILE A 124 -14.14 -10.30 -18.83
C ILE A 124 -14.94 -9.12 -18.27
N ILE A 125 -15.30 -8.19 -19.16
CA ILE A 125 -16.14 -7.03 -18.83
C ILE A 125 -17.35 -7.08 -19.76
N ILE A 126 -18.53 -7.20 -19.19
CA ILE A 126 -19.80 -7.19 -19.93
C ILE A 126 -20.45 -5.82 -19.72
N PRO A 127 -20.41 -4.93 -20.73
CA PRO A 127 -21.09 -3.65 -20.63
C PRO A 127 -22.61 -3.85 -20.81
N LEU A 128 -23.38 -3.42 -19.81
CA LEU A 128 -24.85 -3.42 -19.78
C LEU A 128 -25.37 -1.99 -19.63
N LEU A 129 -25.49 -1.23 -20.73
CA LEU A 129 -26.05 0.14 -20.80
C LEU A 129 -25.50 1.14 -19.75
N LYS A 130 -25.89 1.00 -18.48
CA LYS A 130 -25.46 1.82 -17.32
C LYS A 130 -24.58 1.06 -16.31
N ILE A 131 -24.39 -0.25 -16.46
CA ILE A 131 -23.69 -1.13 -15.51
C ILE A 131 -22.62 -1.92 -16.26
N ASN A 132 -21.42 -2.05 -15.71
CA ASN A 132 -20.39 -2.94 -16.24
C ASN A 132 -20.24 -4.15 -15.30
N ILE A 133 -20.61 -5.35 -15.75
CA ILE A 133 -20.35 -6.57 -14.97
C ILE A 133 -18.89 -6.96 -15.18
N ARG A 134 -18.11 -6.92 -14.11
CA ARG A 134 -16.68 -7.26 -14.10
C ARG A 134 -16.50 -8.69 -13.57
N LEU A 135 -16.03 -9.59 -14.42
CA LEU A 135 -15.92 -11.02 -14.13
C LEU A 135 -14.46 -11.50 -14.26
N ALA A 136 -14.21 -12.69 -13.71
CA ALA A 136 -12.91 -13.36 -13.74
C ALA A 136 -11.77 -12.46 -13.26
N PRO A 137 -11.79 -12.04 -11.97
CA PRO A 137 -10.70 -11.28 -11.39
C PRO A 137 -9.41 -12.11 -11.39
N VAL A 138 -8.31 -11.46 -11.76
CA VAL A 138 -6.96 -12.00 -11.67
C VAL A 138 -6.12 -10.96 -10.95
N GLU A 139 -5.49 -11.35 -9.84
CA GLU A 139 -4.56 -10.47 -9.12
C GLU A 139 -3.25 -10.37 -9.90
N TYR A 140 -2.69 -9.17 -9.90
CA TYR A 140 -1.40 -8.86 -10.49
C TYR A 140 -0.50 -8.19 -9.48
N VAL A 141 0.77 -8.51 -9.59
CA VAL A 141 1.86 -7.85 -8.88
C VAL A 141 2.82 -7.24 -9.89
N THR A 142 3.12 -5.96 -9.70
CA THR A 142 4.18 -5.24 -10.41
C THR A 142 5.39 -5.17 -9.50
N ILE A 143 6.46 -5.86 -9.86
CA ILE A 143 7.68 -5.93 -9.06
C ILE A 143 8.77 -5.14 -9.74
N VAL A 144 9.41 -4.21 -9.03
CA VAL A 144 10.66 -3.58 -9.45
C VAL A 144 11.75 -4.08 -8.52
N LEU A 145 12.89 -4.50 -9.08
CA LEU A 145 14.02 -4.98 -8.28
C LEU A 145 15.02 -3.84 -8.02
N ASP A 146 15.70 -3.92 -6.88
CA ASP A 146 16.68 -2.92 -6.44
C ASP A 146 17.93 -2.82 -7.31
N GLU A 147 18.38 -3.94 -7.89
CA GLU A 147 19.52 -3.99 -8.81
C GLU A 147 19.24 -3.36 -10.20
N ASP A 148 17.97 -3.16 -10.56
CA ASP A 148 17.60 -2.66 -11.88
C ASP A 148 17.84 -1.15 -11.99
N THR A 149 18.99 -0.77 -12.57
CA THR A 149 19.36 0.65 -12.85
C THR A 149 18.37 1.39 -13.75
N LYS A 150 17.53 0.66 -14.50
CA LYS A 150 16.45 1.21 -15.33
C LYS A 150 15.13 0.61 -14.88
N TYR A 151 14.08 1.43 -14.86
CA TYR A 151 12.73 0.97 -14.56
C TYR A 151 12.30 -0.15 -15.54
N LYS A 152 12.31 -1.39 -15.04
CA LYS A 152 11.95 -2.60 -15.77
C LYS A 152 11.04 -3.47 -14.89
N PRO A 153 9.76 -3.11 -14.74
CA PRO A 153 8.85 -3.83 -13.86
C PRO A 153 8.49 -5.22 -14.40
N TYR A 154 8.42 -6.20 -13.50
CA TYR A 154 7.84 -7.51 -13.75
C TYR A 154 6.35 -7.46 -13.40
N ASP A 155 5.52 -7.43 -14.43
CA ASP A 155 4.07 -7.39 -14.29
C ASP A 155 3.46 -8.79 -14.47
N LEU A 156 3.14 -9.46 -13.36
CA LEU A 156 2.84 -10.88 -13.33
C LEU A 156 1.52 -11.18 -12.62
N PRO A 157 0.70 -12.11 -13.15
CA PRO A 157 -0.48 -12.58 -12.42
C PRO A 157 -0.05 -13.50 -11.27
N ILE A 158 -0.80 -13.48 -10.19
CA ILE A 158 -0.58 -14.34 -9.03
C ILE A 158 -1.92 -14.66 -8.35
N GLU A 159 -1.98 -15.74 -7.59
CA GLU A 159 -3.14 -16.04 -6.74
C GLU A 159 -3.11 -15.16 -5.48
N ALA A 160 -4.25 -14.62 -5.06
CA ALA A 160 -4.35 -13.67 -3.96
C ALA A 160 -3.72 -14.19 -2.65
N TYR A 161 -3.91 -15.47 -2.35
CA TYR A 161 -3.39 -16.09 -1.13
C TYR A 161 -1.87 -16.28 -1.12
N VAL A 162 -1.21 -16.21 -2.29
CA VAL A 162 0.26 -16.37 -2.42
C VAL A 162 0.99 -15.03 -2.25
N ILE A 163 0.29 -13.91 -2.37
CA ILE A 163 0.88 -12.56 -2.30
C ILE A 163 1.68 -12.32 -1.00
N PRO A 164 1.19 -12.69 0.20
CA PRO A 164 1.96 -12.51 1.43
C PRO A 164 3.31 -13.25 1.41
N ASP A 165 3.31 -14.49 0.93
CA ASP A 165 4.53 -15.28 0.82
C ASP A 165 5.48 -14.72 -0.25
N LEU A 166 4.94 -14.25 -1.39
CA LEU A 166 5.73 -13.55 -2.42
C LEU A 166 6.45 -12.35 -1.83
N LYS A 167 5.72 -11.49 -1.11
CA LYS A 167 6.27 -10.29 -0.46
C LYS A 167 7.40 -10.67 0.51
N ARG A 168 7.24 -11.75 1.28
CA ARG A 168 8.27 -12.26 2.20
C ARG A 168 9.53 -12.69 1.46
N VAL A 169 9.39 -13.48 0.39
CA VAL A 169 10.53 -13.92 -0.45
C VAL A 169 11.26 -12.71 -1.06
N LEU A 170 10.51 -11.72 -1.54
CA LEU A 170 11.06 -10.50 -2.15
C LEU A 170 11.60 -9.47 -1.16
N SER A 171 11.49 -9.71 0.14
CA SER A 171 11.99 -8.80 1.19
C SER A 171 13.46 -9.01 1.55
N GLY A 172 14.09 -10.09 1.05
CA GLY A 172 15.45 -10.48 1.45
C GLY A 172 15.58 -10.85 2.93
N ALA A 173 14.47 -11.29 3.54
CA ALA A 173 14.44 -11.78 4.92
C ALA A 173 14.84 -13.27 4.97
N ASN A 174 15.48 -13.69 6.06
CA ASN A 174 15.76 -15.10 6.28
C ASN A 174 14.44 -15.83 6.58
N THR A 175 13.94 -16.58 5.60
CA THR A 175 12.63 -17.22 5.67
C THR A 175 12.54 -18.26 6.79
N GLU A 176 13.63 -18.96 7.10
CA GLU A 176 13.66 -19.93 8.20
C GLU A 176 13.49 -19.25 9.56
N GLN A 177 14.22 -18.16 9.79
CA GLN A 177 14.13 -17.38 11.02
C GLN A 177 12.74 -16.73 11.19
N VAL A 178 12.19 -16.20 10.10
CA VAL A 178 10.84 -15.60 10.09
C VAL A 178 9.78 -16.65 10.39
N ASN A 179 9.86 -17.82 9.75
CA ASN A 179 8.91 -18.91 10.01
C ASN A 179 9.03 -19.42 11.45
N LYS A 180 10.25 -19.57 11.98
CA LYS A 180 10.46 -19.92 13.38
C LYS A 180 9.83 -18.90 14.34
N ALA A 181 10.05 -17.60 14.11
CA ALA A 181 9.47 -16.55 14.93
C ALA A 181 7.93 -16.53 14.85
N TRP A 182 7.37 -16.82 13.67
CA TRP A 182 5.94 -16.97 13.46
C TRP A 182 5.39 -18.17 14.23
N ASP A 183 6.05 -19.32 14.14
CA ASP A 183 5.69 -20.54 14.86
C ASP A 183 5.74 -20.32 16.38
N GLU A 184 6.77 -19.67 16.92
CA GLU A 184 6.85 -19.36 18.35
C GLU A 184 5.66 -18.51 18.86
N LEU A 185 5.17 -17.60 18.02
CA LEU A 185 4.04 -16.70 18.32
C LEU A 185 2.66 -17.39 18.22
N TYR A 186 2.44 -18.26 17.23
CA TYR A 186 1.11 -18.84 16.96
C TYR A 186 0.96 -20.32 17.32
N SER A 187 2.05 -21.08 17.38
CA SER A 187 1.98 -22.50 17.73
C SER A 187 1.68 -22.71 19.22
N SER A 188 1.04 -23.85 19.51
CA SER A 188 0.72 -24.28 20.87
C SER A 188 1.90 -24.94 21.60
N SER A 189 3.07 -25.10 20.96
CA SER A 189 4.22 -25.72 21.60
C SER A 189 4.92 -24.74 22.54
N ASP A 190 5.07 -25.12 23.81
CA ASP A 190 5.80 -24.40 24.85
C ASP A 190 7.34 -24.53 24.70
N SER A 191 7.85 -24.70 23.48
CA SER A 191 9.29 -24.78 23.23
C SER A 191 9.92 -23.42 23.51
N LYS A 192 10.33 -23.21 24.76
CA LYS A 192 11.16 -22.06 25.15
C LYS A 192 12.51 -22.23 24.49
N THR A 193 12.72 -21.55 23.37
CA THR A 193 14.07 -21.39 22.84
C THR A 193 14.87 -20.59 23.87
N GLN A 194 15.94 -21.18 24.42
CA GLN A 194 16.91 -20.44 25.25
C GLN A 194 17.70 -19.50 24.34
N GLU A 195 17.07 -18.41 23.90
CA GLU A 195 17.75 -17.35 23.18
C GLU A 195 18.47 -16.44 24.17
N LYS A 196 19.67 -16.01 23.80
CA LYS A 196 20.43 -15.04 24.58
C LYS A 196 19.60 -13.75 24.67
N GLU A 197 19.30 -13.33 25.89
CA GLU A 197 18.51 -12.13 26.14
C GLU A 197 19.37 -10.87 25.88
N TYR A 198 18.82 -9.96 25.09
CA TYR A 198 19.42 -8.66 24.81
C TYR A 198 18.47 -7.57 25.31
N PRO A 199 18.90 -6.67 26.20
CA PRO A 199 18.09 -5.49 26.54
C PRO A 199 17.96 -4.59 25.30
N LEU A 200 16.83 -3.89 25.21
CA LEU A 200 16.67 -2.85 24.18
C LEU A 200 17.73 -1.76 24.45
N LYS A 201 18.53 -1.45 23.43
CA LYS A 201 19.61 -0.48 23.60
C LYS A 201 19.06 0.94 23.78
N PRO A 202 19.67 1.76 24.64
CA PRO A 202 19.21 3.13 24.85
C PRO A 202 19.59 4.06 23.68
N LYS A 203 18.86 5.18 23.59
CA LYS A 203 19.04 6.23 22.56
C LYS A 203 20.48 6.77 22.47
N GLU A 204 21.17 6.91 23.59
CA GLU A 204 22.54 7.45 23.61
C GLU A 204 23.57 6.52 22.94
N GLU A 205 23.36 5.21 23.05
CA GLU A 205 24.19 4.24 22.33
C GLU A 205 23.88 4.26 20.82
N PHE A 206 22.61 4.45 20.47
CA PHE A 206 22.21 4.56 19.07
C PHE A 206 22.84 5.79 18.39
N LYS A 207 22.99 6.92 19.10
CA LYS A 207 23.69 8.09 18.58
C LYS A 207 25.12 7.74 18.11
N LYS A 208 25.88 7.00 18.92
CA LYS A 208 27.23 6.52 18.54
C LYS A 208 27.19 5.56 17.35
N PHE A 209 26.15 4.73 17.25
CA PHE A 209 25.97 3.81 16.12
C PHE A 209 25.71 4.55 14.81
N ILE A 210 24.93 5.65 14.84
CA ILE A 210 24.73 6.53 13.70
C ILE A 210 26.08 7.03 13.18
N ASP A 211 26.89 7.62 14.07
CA ASP A 211 28.15 8.28 13.69
C ASP A 211 29.20 7.30 13.15
N THR A 212 29.18 6.05 13.62
CA THR A 212 30.18 5.04 13.26
C THR A 212 29.78 4.16 12.09
N THR A 213 28.51 3.74 12.02
CA THR A 213 28.05 2.70 11.09
C THR A 213 27.17 3.28 9.98
N LEU A 214 26.25 4.19 10.31
CA LEU A 214 25.24 4.68 9.36
C LEU A 214 25.66 5.98 8.65
N PHE A 215 26.71 6.65 9.12
CA PHE A 215 27.11 7.99 8.65
C PHE A 215 27.18 8.11 7.12
N ASN A 216 27.86 7.16 6.45
CA ASN A 216 28.01 7.19 4.99
C ASN A 216 26.68 7.01 4.25
N ASP A 217 25.87 6.05 4.68
CA ASP A 217 24.57 5.76 4.05
C ASP A 217 23.57 6.89 4.27
N ILE A 218 23.52 7.47 5.48
CA ILE A 218 22.66 8.62 5.80
C ILE A 218 23.03 9.82 4.94
N ASN A 219 24.32 10.16 4.85
CA ASN A 219 24.78 11.29 4.05
C ASN A 219 24.48 11.10 2.57
N LYS A 220 24.68 9.88 2.04
CA LYS A 220 24.34 9.56 0.66
C LYS A 220 22.84 9.71 0.39
N LEU A 221 21.99 9.15 1.26
CA LEU A 221 20.54 9.25 1.13
C LEU A 221 20.05 10.70 1.24
N ASP A 222 20.61 11.51 2.14
CA ASP A 222 20.20 12.91 2.27
C ASP A 222 20.66 13.77 1.08
N GLN A 223 21.82 13.45 0.47
CA GLN A 223 22.26 14.07 -0.77
C GLN A 223 21.33 13.75 -1.94
N GLU A 224 21.01 12.47 -2.15
CA GLU A 224 20.04 12.02 -3.18
C GLU A 224 18.68 12.72 -2.99
N ARG A 225 18.23 12.85 -1.74
CA ARG A 225 17.03 13.59 -1.37
C ARG A 225 17.12 15.08 -1.67
N SER A 226 18.22 15.74 -1.33
CA SER A 226 18.41 17.16 -1.58
C SER A 226 18.41 17.50 -3.08
N VAL A 227 19.03 16.65 -3.91
CA VAL A 227 19.01 16.78 -5.37
C VAL A 227 17.60 16.64 -5.91
N GLY A 228 16.88 15.59 -5.50
CA GLY A 228 15.49 15.36 -5.90
C GLY A 228 14.58 16.54 -5.51
N LYS A 229 14.68 17.00 -4.25
CA LYS A 229 13.92 18.16 -3.75
C LYS A 229 14.20 19.42 -4.56
N THR A 230 15.48 19.68 -4.87
CA THR A 230 15.88 20.86 -5.66
C THR A 230 15.29 20.81 -7.06
N GLN A 231 15.30 19.63 -7.71
CA GLN A 231 14.65 19.44 -9.01
C GLN A 231 13.14 19.66 -8.91
N TYR A 232 12.48 19.05 -7.94
CA TYR A 232 11.04 19.23 -7.70
C TYR A 232 10.66 20.70 -7.51
N VAL A 233 11.37 21.44 -6.65
CA VAL A 233 11.11 22.86 -6.39
C VAL A 233 11.32 23.70 -7.65
N LYS A 234 12.35 23.42 -8.46
CA LYS A 234 12.54 24.09 -9.76
C LYS A 234 11.36 23.86 -10.70
N TYR A 235 10.87 22.62 -10.80
CA TYR A 235 9.69 22.31 -11.63
C TYR A 235 8.42 22.96 -11.08
N LEU A 236 8.24 23.01 -9.75
CA LEU A 236 7.10 23.67 -9.11
C LEU A 236 7.12 25.17 -9.41
N ILE A 237 8.24 25.86 -9.18
CA ILE A 237 8.38 27.30 -9.49
C ILE A 237 8.10 27.56 -10.97
N PHE A 238 8.67 26.73 -11.85
CA PHE A 238 8.42 26.85 -13.29
C PHE A 238 6.93 26.69 -13.62
N SER A 239 6.24 25.69 -13.04
CA SER A 239 4.80 25.50 -13.24
C SER A 239 3.96 26.68 -12.75
N VAL A 240 4.31 27.25 -11.59
CA VAL A 240 3.62 28.42 -11.03
C VAL A 240 3.83 29.65 -11.91
N LEU A 241 5.05 29.88 -12.40
CA LEU A 241 5.35 30.99 -13.32
C LEU A 241 4.58 30.87 -14.63
N VAL A 242 4.47 29.65 -15.18
CA VAL A 242 3.65 29.37 -16.36
C VAL A 242 2.18 29.71 -16.07
N ILE A 243 1.62 29.22 -14.97
CA ILE A 243 0.23 29.52 -14.59
C ILE A 243 0.01 31.04 -14.40
N LEU A 244 0.90 31.74 -13.71
CA LEU A 244 0.82 33.19 -13.51
C LEU A 244 0.89 33.97 -14.82
N LEU A 245 1.72 33.53 -15.77
CA LEU A 245 1.81 34.15 -17.10
C LEU A 245 0.50 33.96 -17.88
N PHE A 246 -0.10 32.77 -17.82
CA PHE A 246 -1.38 32.49 -18.49
C PHE A 246 -2.54 33.25 -17.85
N VAL A 247 -2.66 33.23 -16.52
CA VAL A 247 -3.72 33.94 -15.78
C VAL A 247 -3.54 35.45 -15.92
N GLY A 248 -2.32 35.96 -15.76
CA GLY A 248 -2.01 37.39 -15.90
C GLY A 248 -2.23 37.89 -17.32
N GLY A 249 -1.82 37.12 -18.34
CA GLY A 249 -2.10 37.44 -19.74
C GLY A 249 -3.60 37.46 -20.04
N TYR A 250 -4.36 36.49 -19.52
CA TYR A 250 -5.82 36.48 -19.66
C TYR A 250 -6.49 37.69 -19.00
N LEU A 251 -6.11 38.03 -17.76
CA LEU A 251 -6.64 39.20 -17.06
C LEU A 251 -6.28 40.49 -17.80
N TYR A 252 -5.03 40.65 -18.25
CA TYR A 252 -4.61 41.81 -19.04
C TYR A 252 -5.46 41.96 -20.31
N LEU A 253 -5.72 40.87 -21.01
CA LEU A 253 -6.55 40.87 -22.22
C LEU A 253 -8.00 41.26 -21.93
N GLN A 254 -8.56 40.86 -20.79
CA GLN A 254 -9.91 41.26 -20.35
C GLN A 254 -10.01 42.75 -20.00
N PHE A 255 -8.93 43.33 -19.45
CA PHE A 255 -8.89 44.76 -19.11
C PHE A 255 -8.42 45.66 -20.26
N SER A 256 -7.82 45.09 -21.29
CA SER A 256 -7.50 45.80 -22.52
C SER A 256 -8.72 45.85 -23.44
N ASP A 257 -9.00 46.98 -24.09
CA ASP A 257 -10.07 47.12 -25.11
C ASP A 257 -9.78 46.33 -26.42
N ILE A 258 -8.92 45.32 -26.36
CA ILE A 258 -8.53 44.49 -27.50
C ILE A 258 -9.61 43.44 -27.71
N ALA A 259 -10.26 43.45 -28.87
CA ALA A 259 -11.29 42.49 -29.23
C ALA A 259 -10.72 41.05 -29.29
N PHE A 260 -10.85 40.31 -28.19
CA PHE A 260 -10.34 38.95 -28.07
C PHE A 260 -11.43 37.93 -28.41
N LYS A 261 -11.24 37.18 -29.50
CA LYS A 261 -12.17 36.08 -29.82
C LYS A 261 -11.90 34.89 -28.90
N SER A 262 -12.97 34.30 -28.36
CA SER A 262 -12.90 33.16 -27.43
C SER A 262 -12.21 31.91 -28.02
N GLU A 263 -12.14 31.78 -29.33
CA GLU A 263 -11.39 30.72 -30.02
C GLU A 263 -9.88 30.78 -29.77
N TYR A 264 -9.31 31.95 -29.45
CA TYR A 264 -7.88 32.10 -29.17
C TYR A 264 -7.47 31.60 -27.78
N LEU A 265 -8.40 31.51 -26.82
CA LEU A 265 -8.15 30.94 -25.49
C LEU A 265 -7.72 29.47 -25.57
N ILE A 266 -8.32 28.71 -26.49
CA ILE A 266 -7.97 27.32 -26.74
C ILE A 266 -6.52 27.22 -27.23
N TYR A 267 -6.11 28.03 -28.22
CA TYR A 267 -4.73 28.00 -28.73
C TYR A 267 -3.69 28.43 -27.69
N VAL A 268 -4.03 29.40 -26.84
CA VAL A 268 -3.20 29.85 -25.73
C VAL A 268 -3.04 28.74 -24.67
N VAL A 269 -4.13 28.09 -24.27
CA VAL A 269 -4.10 26.98 -23.30
C VAL A 269 -3.35 25.76 -23.86
N PHE A 270 -3.67 25.31 -25.07
CA PHE A 270 -3.01 24.14 -25.69
C PHE A 270 -1.56 24.43 -26.10
N GLY A 271 -1.26 25.64 -26.57
CA GLY A 271 0.10 26.08 -26.86
C GLY A 271 0.95 26.19 -25.60
N GLY A 272 0.38 26.72 -24.52
CA GLY A 272 0.99 26.73 -23.19
C GLY A 272 1.25 25.35 -22.62
N PHE A 273 0.25 24.47 -22.72
CA PHE A 273 0.36 23.09 -22.28
C PHE A 273 1.40 22.32 -23.12
N GLY A 274 1.46 22.55 -24.43
CA GLY A 274 2.46 21.99 -25.33
C GLY A 274 3.88 22.49 -25.01
N LEU A 275 4.04 23.78 -24.74
CA LEU A 275 5.33 24.37 -24.35
C LEU A 275 5.77 23.88 -22.96
N PHE A 276 4.84 23.77 -22.01
CA PHE A 276 5.09 23.15 -20.71
C PHE A 276 5.54 21.69 -20.86
N TYR A 277 4.86 20.88 -21.66
CA TYR A 277 5.18 19.46 -21.83
C TYR A 277 6.50 19.25 -22.58
N THR A 278 6.80 20.08 -23.58
CA THR A 278 8.08 20.04 -24.30
C THR A 278 9.24 20.46 -23.41
N LEU A 279 9.09 21.49 -22.57
CA LEU A 279 10.11 21.87 -21.57
C LEU A 279 10.23 20.81 -20.46
N PHE A 280 9.12 20.24 -20.00
CA PHE A 280 9.11 19.12 -19.06
C PHE A 280 9.90 17.91 -19.61
N PHE A 281 9.74 17.56 -20.89
CA PHE A 281 10.49 16.47 -21.52
C PHE A 281 11.93 16.84 -21.92
N ALA A 282 12.19 18.10 -22.29
CA ALA A 282 13.53 18.58 -22.63
C ALA A 282 14.43 18.69 -21.39
N PHE A 283 13.88 19.20 -20.28
CA PHE A 283 14.56 19.28 -18.99
C PHE A 283 14.40 18.01 -18.13
N GLY A 284 13.46 17.12 -18.47
CA GLY A 284 13.25 15.82 -17.82
C GLY A 284 14.19 14.72 -18.30
N LYS A 285 15.18 15.05 -19.15
CA LYS A 285 16.14 14.08 -19.71
C LYS A 285 17.51 14.17 -19.02
N HIS A 286 17.64 13.52 -17.87
CA HIS A 286 18.80 12.65 -17.67
C HIS A 286 18.41 11.23 -18.05
N LYS A 287 18.92 10.76 -19.19
CA LYS A 287 18.83 9.36 -19.62
C LYS A 287 19.40 8.47 -18.51
N GLY A 288 18.53 7.73 -17.82
CA GLY A 288 18.94 6.65 -16.91
C GLY A 288 18.51 6.80 -15.45
N GLN A 289 17.84 7.87 -15.05
CA GLN A 289 17.19 7.94 -13.74
C GLN A 289 15.67 7.97 -13.90
N PRO A 290 14.93 7.12 -13.17
CA PRO A 290 13.47 7.09 -13.24
C PRO A 290 12.91 8.45 -12.83
N GLY A 291 11.95 8.96 -13.61
CA GLY A 291 11.26 10.22 -13.28
C GLY A 291 10.50 10.06 -11.97
N ILE A 292 10.72 10.95 -11.00
CA ILE A 292 9.94 11.19 -9.77
C ILE A 292 9.30 9.92 -9.15
N THR A 293 10.02 8.80 -9.15
CA THR A 293 9.73 7.63 -8.33
C THR A 293 11.00 7.35 -7.57
N MET A 294 11.14 8.04 -6.46
CA MET A 294 12.29 7.93 -5.58
C MET A 294 12.33 6.52 -4.99
N ASN A 295 13.39 5.78 -5.30
CA ASN A 295 13.83 4.58 -4.55
C ASN A 295 14.25 4.90 -3.09
N SER A 296 13.93 6.10 -2.58
CA SER A 296 14.39 6.62 -1.30
C SER A 296 13.75 5.90 -0.12
N GLY A 297 12.48 5.50 -0.22
CA GLY A 297 11.77 4.77 0.84
C GLY A 297 12.43 3.41 1.12
N ASN A 298 12.59 2.57 0.10
CA ASN A 298 13.16 1.23 0.31
C ASN A 298 14.67 1.23 0.54
N SER A 299 15.41 2.19 -0.03
CA SER A 299 16.83 2.36 0.31
C SER A 299 17.01 2.80 1.77
N PHE A 300 16.14 3.69 2.27
CA PHE A 300 16.12 4.05 3.69
C PHE A 300 15.78 2.85 4.56
N LYS A 301 14.72 2.10 4.21
CA LYS A 301 14.30 0.93 4.99
C LYS A 301 15.36 -0.17 5.06
N THR A 302 16.07 -0.41 3.95
CA THR A 302 17.09 -1.45 3.87
C THR A 302 18.44 -1.04 4.47
N LYS A 303 18.87 0.22 4.29
CA LYS A 303 20.18 0.70 4.75
C LYS A 303 20.17 1.36 6.12
N ILE A 304 19.03 1.86 6.57
CA ILE A 304 18.89 2.57 7.84
C ILE A 304 17.99 1.80 8.81
N LEU A 305 16.73 1.53 8.43
CA LEU A 305 15.76 0.89 9.34
C LEU A 305 16.18 -0.54 9.71
N LYS A 306 16.58 -1.37 8.73
CA LYS A 306 17.02 -2.75 8.99
C LYS A 306 18.25 -2.80 9.92
N PRO A 307 19.35 -2.06 9.69
CA PRO A 307 20.46 -2.00 10.66
C PRO A 307 20.06 -1.40 12.01
N MET A 308 19.15 -0.43 12.05
CA MET A 308 18.63 0.12 13.30
C MET A 308 17.89 -0.93 14.13
N ILE A 309 17.02 -1.74 13.51
CA ILE A 309 16.31 -2.84 14.18
C ILE A 309 17.30 -3.89 14.71
N ALA A 310 18.27 -4.30 13.88
CA ALA A 310 19.31 -5.23 14.30
C ALA A 310 20.20 -4.65 15.43
N PHE A 311 20.40 -3.34 15.45
CA PHE A 311 21.10 -2.66 16.54
C PHE A 311 20.30 -2.70 17.84
N ILE A 312 18.99 -2.43 17.80
CA ILE A 312 18.09 -2.48 18.97
C ILE A 312 18.16 -3.85 19.63
N ASN A 313 17.95 -4.90 18.83
CA ASN A 313 18.09 -6.28 19.29
C ASN A 313 18.45 -7.18 18.09
N PRO A 314 19.56 -7.93 18.14
CA PRO A 314 19.97 -8.80 17.03
C PRO A 314 19.02 -9.98 16.77
N ASN A 315 18.13 -10.31 17.72
CA ASN A 315 17.13 -11.36 17.55
C ASN A 315 15.87 -10.85 16.82
N PHE A 316 15.80 -9.57 16.46
CA PHE A 316 14.68 -9.03 15.70
C PHE A 316 14.92 -9.17 14.19
N HIS A 317 13.89 -9.63 13.51
CA HIS A 317 13.88 -9.89 12.08
C HIS A 317 12.99 -8.87 11.39
N PHE A 318 13.59 -8.08 10.49
CA PHE A 318 12.88 -7.12 9.65
C PHE A 318 12.54 -7.72 8.28
N VAL A 319 11.26 -7.65 7.90
CA VAL A 319 10.71 -8.11 6.64
C VAL A 319 10.09 -6.90 5.92
N LEU A 320 10.83 -6.34 4.97
CA LEU A 320 10.50 -5.08 4.28
C LEU A 320 9.05 -5.00 3.76
N HIS A 321 8.59 -6.01 3.03
CA HIS A 321 7.24 -6.08 2.47
C HIS A 321 6.32 -6.99 3.28
N GLY A 322 6.80 -7.52 4.41
CA GLY A 322 6.00 -8.37 5.29
C GLY A 322 4.97 -7.56 6.05
N HIS A 323 3.88 -8.21 6.43
CA HIS A 323 2.86 -7.65 7.31
C HIS A 323 2.00 -8.78 7.89
N LEU A 324 1.20 -8.47 8.93
CA LEU A 324 0.16 -9.39 9.41
C LEU A 324 -0.82 -9.71 8.28
N SER A 325 -1.15 -10.99 8.13
CA SER A 325 -2.14 -11.49 7.17
C SER A 325 -3.57 -11.24 7.65
N LEU A 326 -4.53 -11.31 6.72
CA LEU A 326 -5.95 -11.16 7.05
C LEU A 326 -6.42 -12.17 8.13
N PRO A 327 -6.07 -13.48 8.05
CA PRO A 327 -6.40 -14.43 9.11
C PRO A 327 -5.87 -14.02 10.48
N GLU A 328 -4.61 -13.54 10.56
CA GLU A 328 -4.02 -13.09 11.84
C GLU A 328 -4.76 -11.87 12.41
N VAL A 329 -5.14 -10.91 11.55
CA VAL A 329 -5.91 -9.74 11.98
C VAL A 329 -7.32 -10.13 12.42
N LEU A 330 -8.01 -11.03 11.71
CA LEU A 330 -9.33 -11.50 12.10
C LEU A 330 -9.30 -12.35 13.38
N GLU A 331 -8.21 -13.10 13.60
CA GLU A 331 -8.01 -13.90 14.82
C GLU A 331 -7.91 -13.02 16.08
N THR A 332 -7.53 -11.75 15.95
CA THR A 332 -7.59 -10.79 17.07
C THR A 332 -9.00 -10.64 17.63
N GLY A 333 -10.04 -10.91 16.83
CA GLY A 333 -11.44 -10.70 17.19
C GLY A 333 -11.88 -9.24 17.20
N LEU A 334 -10.99 -8.28 16.90
CA LEU A 334 -11.31 -6.85 16.91
C LEU A 334 -12.17 -6.41 15.73
N LEU A 335 -12.04 -7.08 14.58
CA LEU A 335 -12.81 -6.78 13.36
C LEU A 335 -13.83 -7.88 13.08
N GLU A 336 -14.97 -7.50 12.50
CA GLU A 336 -15.94 -8.47 11.99
C GLU A 336 -15.34 -9.33 10.88
N ASN A 337 -15.79 -10.57 10.74
CA ASN A 337 -15.40 -11.43 9.63
C ASN A 337 -16.07 -10.98 8.31
N LYS A 338 -15.40 -10.08 7.59
CA LYS A 338 -15.79 -9.60 6.26
C LYS A 338 -14.65 -9.80 5.25
N GLN A 339 -14.98 -9.57 3.97
CA GLN A 339 -13.99 -9.58 2.89
C GLN A 339 -13.22 -8.25 2.85
N TYR A 340 -12.12 -8.19 3.61
CA TYR A 340 -11.20 -7.07 3.55
C TYR A 340 -10.08 -7.29 2.54
N ILE A 341 -9.59 -6.18 2.00
CA ILE A 341 -8.31 -6.11 1.30
C ILE A 341 -7.30 -5.61 2.33
N ILE A 342 -6.28 -6.43 2.60
CA ILE A 342 -5.20 -6.07 3.51
C ILE A 342 -3.92 -5.88 2.72
N THR A 343 -3.29 -4.73 2.93
CA THR A 343 -1.92 -4.46 2.50
C THR A 343 -1.13 -3.92 3.69
N GLY A 344 0.18 -3.75 3.51
CA GLY A 344 1.08 -3.42 4.61
C GLY A 344 2.53 -3.67 4.23
N ASN A 345 3.41 -3.28 5.15
CA ASN A 345 4.85 -3.38 5.04
C ASN A 345 5.51 -3.30 6.43
N ASP A 346 6.84 -3.30 6.44
CA ASP A 346 7.67 -3.02 7.61
C ASP A 346 7.41 -3.95 8.80
N GLN A 347 7.28 -5.25 8.52
CA GLN A 347 7.07 -6.25 9.56
C GLN A 347 8.36 -6.48 10.36
N ILE A 348 8.21 -6.47 11.69
CA ILE A 348 9.26 -6.79 12.65
C ILE A 348 8.77 -7.98 13.45
N MET A 349 9.59 -9.02 13.55
CA MET A 349 9.30 -10.24 14.31
C MET A 349 10.46 -10.60 15.21
N GLY A 350 10.20 -11.28 16.32
CA GLY A 350 11.25 -11.82 17.17
C GLY A 350 10.73 -12.12 18.57
N SER A 351 11.67 -12.25 19.51
CA SER A 351 11.36 -12.47 20.92
C SER A 351 12.09 -11.47 21.79
N HIS A 352 11.37 -10.85 22.73
CA HIS A 352 11.96 -9.95 23.73
C HIS A 352 11.61 -10.46 25.12
N LYS A 353 12.63 -10.73 25.95
CA LYS A 353 12.47 -11.33 27.29
C LYS A 353 11.62 -12.62 27.30
N GLY A 354 11.78 -13.45 26.26
CA GLY A 354 11.03 -14.70 26.10
C GLY A 354 9.56 -14.51 25.70
N VAL A 355 9.18 -13.32 25.23
CA VAL A 355 7.85 -13.01 24.69
C VAL A 355 7.97 -12.88 23.17
N PRO A 356 7.52 -13.89 22.40
CA PRO A 356 7.40 -13.79 20.95
C PRO A 356 6.44 -12.68 20.56
N PHE A 357 6.79 -11.90 19.56
CA PHE A 357 5.95 -10.84 19.02
C PHE A 357 6.13 -10.66 17.52
N GLN A 358 5.16 -9.96 16.94
CA GLN A 358 5.31 -9.31 15.66
C GLN A 358 4.63 -7.93 15.66
N MET A 359 5.08 -7.06 14.78
CA MET A 359 4.38 -5.82 14.43
C MET A 359 4.55 -5.52 12.96
N SER A 360 3.62 -4.77 12.37
CA SER A 360 3.75 -4.22 11.02
C SER A 360 2.82 -3.04 10.83
N ASP A 361 3.10 -2.20 9.83
CA ASP A 361 2.15 -1.22 9.35
C ASP A 361 1.13 -1.92 8.42
N LEU A 362 -0.15 -1.58 8.60
CA LEU A 362 -1.27 -2.16 7.87
C LEU A 362 -2.17 -1.07 7.28
N ASP A 363 -2.71 -1.42 6.12
CA ASP A 363 -3.76 -0.71 5.41
C ASP A 363 -4.87 -1.71 5.09
N ILE A 364 -6.03 -1.52 5.73
CA ILE A 364 -7.18 -2.41 5.61
C ILE A 364 -8.32 -1.63 4.98
N GLU A 365 -8.79 -2.15 3.86
CA GLU A 365 -9.88 -1.58 3.09
C GLU A 365 -11.03 -2.60 2.97
N TYR A 366 -12.27 -2.13 3.02
CA TYR A 366 -13.45 -2.96 2.78
C TYR A 366 -14.01 -2.69 1.39
N LYS A 367 -14.09 -3.73 0.56
CA LYS A 367 -14.68 -3.64 -0.77
C LYS A 367 -16.11 -4.13 -0.73
N ARG A 368 -17.06 -3.22 -0.97
CA ARG A 368 -18.48 -3.53 -1.09
C ARG A 368 -18.73 -4.49 -2.26
N ASN A 369 -19.72 -5.37 -2.12
CA ASN A 369 -20.17 -6.24 -3.21
C ASN A 369 -20.69 -5.46 -4.42
N PHE A 370 -21.29 -4.29 -4.17
CA PHE A 370 -21.77 -3.36 -5.18
C PHE A 370 -21.28 -1.96 -4.85
N SER A 371 -20.64 -1.30 -5.81
CA SER A 371 -20.23 0.10 -5.72
C SER A 371 -20.31 0.78 -7.08
N SER A 372 -20.42 2.11 -7.07
CA SER A 372 -20.26 2.91 -8.30
C SER A 372 -18.81 2.87 -8.77
N GLU A 373 -18.54 3.06 -10.07
CA GLU A 373 -17.17 3.20 -10.59
C GLU A 373 -16.43 4.43 -10.03
N LYS A 374 -17.18 5.41 -9.51
CA LYS A 374 -16.65 6.62 -8.88
C LYS A 374 -16.33 6.42 -7.40
N GLU A 375 -16.77 5.34 -6.79
CA GLU A 375 -16.60 5.06 -5.37
C GLU A 375 -15.43 4.09 -5.15
N GLY A 376 -14.49 4.49 -4.29
CA GLY A 376 -13.42 3.62 -3.82
C GLY A 376 -13.89 2.64 -2.73
N PRO A 377 -13.01 1.71 -2.32
CA PRO A 377 -13.26 0.91 -1.13
C PRO A 377 -13.26 1.78 0.14
N ASP A 378 -13.89 1.29 1.19
CA ASP A 378 -13.97 2.01 2.47
C ASP A 378 -12.68 1.82 3.25
N GLN A 379 -12.11 2.91 3.76
CA GLN A 379 -10.92 2.85 4.61
C GLN A 379 -11.28 2.35 6.00
N VAL A 380 -10.94 1.10 6.32
CA VAL A 380 -11.25 0.49 7.62
C VAL A 380 -10.19 0.86 8.66
N PHE A 381 -8.92 0.59 8.36
CA PHE A 381 -7.81 0.79 9.29
C PHE A 381 -6.59 1.29 8.54
N PHE A 382 -5.86 2.23 9.13
CA PHE A 382 -4.55 2.62 8.64
C PHE A 382 -3.66 2.98 9.83
N GLY A 383 -2.59 2.21 10.03
CA GLY A 383 -1.70 2.37 11.17
C GLY A 383 -0.94 1.10 11.49
N GLN A 384 -0.58 0.90 12.77
CA GLN A 384 0.29 -0.20 13.18
C GLN A 384 -0.49 -1.30 13.90
N ALA A 385 -0.21 -2.55 13.58
CA ALA A 385 -0.64 -3.70 14.34
C ALA A 385 0.53 -4.32 15.11
N PHE A 386 0.28 -4.71 16.35
CA PHE A 386 1.22 -5.42 17.22
C PHE A 386 0.52 -6.65 17.80
N VAL A 387 1.21 -7.79 17.81
CA VAL A 387 0.73 -9.04 18.43
C VAL A 387 1.87 -9.65 19.23
N ALA A 388 1.61 -10.03 20.47
CA ALA A 388 2.57 -10.73 21.31
C ALA A 388 1.92 -11.90 22.06
N LYS A 389 2.67 -12.99 22.23
CA LYS A 389 2.24 -14.16 23.00
C LYS A 389 2.47 -13.92 24.49
N PHE A 390 1.41 -13.90 25.27
CA PHE A 390 1.47 -13.72 26.71
C PHE A 390 1.72 -15.05 27.41
N ASN A 391 2.53 -15.04 28.47
CA ASN A 391 2.87 -16.24 29.25
C ASN A 391 1.77 -16.66 30.25
N LYS A 392 0.52 -16.17 30.08
CA LYS A 392 -0.62 -16.62 30.88
C LYS A 392 -1.77 -17.03 29.98
N SER A 393 -2.47 -18.07 30.42
CA SER A 393 -3.74 -18.46 29.86
C SER A 393 -4.89 -17.78 30.57
N PHE A 394 -5.88 -17.37 29.78
CA PHE A 394 -7.14 -16.82 30.23
C PHE A 394 -8.26 -17.70 29.65
N SER A 395 -9.28 -17.99 30.44
CA SER A 395 -10.47 -18.71 29.98
C SER A 395 -11.42 -17.83 29.17
N SER A 396 -11.38 -16.52 29.38
CA SER A 396 -12.23 -15.55 28.70
C SER A 396 -11.45 -14.59 27.83
N GLU A 397 -12.07 -14.21 26.71
CA GLU A 397 -11.57 -13.18 25.81
C GLU A 397 -11.95 -11.78 26.36
N LEU A 398 -11.02 -10.83 26.27
CA LEU A 398 -11.25 -9.45 26.70
C LEU A 398 -10.89 -8.47 25.59
N TYR A 399 -11.76 -7.49 25.37
CA TYR A 399 -11.62 -6.49 24.32
C TYR A 399 -11.67 -5.07 24.88
N LEU A 400 -10.75 -4.21 24.43
CA LEU A 400 -10.71 -2.78 24.73
C LEU A 400 -10.93 -2.00 23.44
N VAL A 401 -12.02 -1.24 23.41
CA VAL A 401 -12.37 -0.36 22.29
C VAL A 401 -12.21 1.10 22.75
N PRO A 402 -11.41 1.92 22.05
CA PRO A 402 -11.16 3.29 22.45
C PRO A 402 -12.43 4.13 22.33
N LYS A 403 -12.62 5.05 23.28
CA LYS A 403 -13.69 6.05 23.21
C LYS A 403 -13.18 7.27 22.46
N LYS A 404 -13.80 7.59 21.33
CA LYS A 404 -13.51 8.82 20.57
C LYS A 404 -13.71 10.07 21.44
N THR A 405 -12.64 10.81 21.70
CA THR A 405 -12.69 12.09 22.42
C THR A 405 -13.20 13.21 21.50
N THR A 406 -13.81 14.25 22.09
CA THR A 406 -14.36 15.39 21.33
C THR A 406 -13.32 16.09 20.46
N LYS A 407 -12.07 16.20 20.92
CA LYS A 407 -10.97 16.80 20.15
C LYS A 407 -10.63 16.01 18.89
N LYS A 408 -10.68 14.68 18.97
CA LYS A 408 -10.36 13.79 17.85
C LYS A 408 -11.45 13.84 16.77
N LYS A 409 -12.73 13.83 17.19
CA LYS A 409 -13.87 14.02 16.28
C LYS A 409 -13.76 15.31 15.45
N VAL A 410 -13.38 16.41 16.07
CA VAL A 410 -13.20 17.69 15.37
C VAL A 410 -12.03 17.61 14.37
N MET A 411 -10.91 16.99 14.76
CA MET A 411 -9.75 16.87 13.88
C MET A 411 -10.02 15.96 12.67
N ASP A 412 -10.75 14.87 12.85
CA ASP A 412 -11.16 13.98 11.76
C ASP A 412 -12.05 14.75 10.75
N SER A 413 -13.03 15.52 11.23
CA SER A 413 -13.90 16.34 10.38
C SER A 413 -13.18 17.48 9.66
N VAL A 414 -12.19 18.11 10.31
CA VAL A 414 -11.39 19.18 9.71
C VAL A 414 -10.42 18.61 8.67
N SER A 415 -9.82 17.45 8.94
CA SER A 415 -8.94 16.74 7.99
C SER A 415 -9.70 16.35 6.72
N GLU A 416 -10.93 15.85 6.84
CA GLU A 416 -11.78 15.54 5.68
C GLU A 416 -12.07 16.76 4.79
N THR A 417 -12.15 17.96 5.38
CA THR A 417 -12.51 19.20 4.67
C THR A 417 -11.29 19.98 4.11
N LEU A 418 -10.10 19.83 4.71
CA LEU A 418 -8.90 20.64 4.40
C LEU A 418 -7.71 19.85 3.81
N THR A 419 -7.90 18.58 3.42
CA THR A 419 -6.88 17.69 2.84
C THR A 419 -6.39 18.06 1.43
N LEU A 420 -6.39 19.35 1.08
CA LEU A 420 -5.55 19.89 0.00
C LEU A 420 -4.09 20.05 0.45
N GLY A 421 -3.44 18.96 0.90
CA GLY A 421 -1.96 18.90 0.94
C GLY A 421 -1.23 18.43 2.21
N LEU A 422 -1.89 17.91 3.24
CA LEU A 422 -1.15 17.19 4.30
C LEU A 422 -0.83 15.76 3.83
N ALA A 423 0.32 15.61 3.17
CA ALA A 423 0.79 14.31 2.67
C ALA A 423 0.97 13.30 3.83
N GLY A 424 0.22 12.20 3.81
CA GLY A 424 0.45 11.02 4.66
C GLY A 424 -0.56 10.75 5.78
N THR A 425 -1.64 11.52 5.91
CA THR A 425 -2.75 11.22 6.85
C THR A 425 -4.00 10.74 6.12
N ARG A 426 -4.61 9.64 6.57
CA ARG A 426 -5.87 9.08 6.03
C ARG A 426 -6.96 9.06 7.11
N THR A 427 -8.18 9.42 6.73
CA THR A 427 -9.38 9.19 7.54
C THR A 427 -9.78 7.72 7.47
N THR A 428 -10.29 7.16 8.56
CA THR A 428 -10.60 5.72 8.69
C THR A 428 -11.85 5.51 9.56
N ASP A 429 -12.61 4.46 9.30
CA ASP A 429 -13.90 4.17 9.95
C ASP A 429 -13.94 2.84 10.70
N ILE A 430 -12.83 2.46 11.35
CA ILE A 430 -12.68 1.14 12.02
C ILE A 430 -13.87 0.78 12.92
N ASP A 431 -14.47 1.74 13.64
CA ASP A 431 -15.60 1.52 14.55
C ASP A 431 -16.77 0.80 13.86
N MET A 432 -17.06 1.11 12.59
CA MET A 432 -18.14 0.51 11.81
C MET A 432 -17.88 -0.96 11.43
N TYR A 433 -16.64 -1.40 11.59
CA TYR A 433 -16.15 -2.72 11.22
C TYR A 433 -15.69 -3.54 12.43
N THR A 434 -15.82 -2.98 13.64
CA THR A 434 -15.50 -3.70 14.87
C THR A 434 -16.46 -4.85 15.11
N SER A 435 -15.97 -5.95 15.71
CA SER A 435 -16.79 -7.15 15.94
C SER A 435 -18.04 -6.85 16.79
N ASN A 436 -19.15 -7.49 16.45
CA ASN A 436 -20.38 -7.46 17.27
C ASN A 436 -20.34 -8.47 18.44
N ASP A 437 -19.33 -9.33 18.48
CA ASP A 437 -19.22 -10.43 19.44
C ASP A 437 -18.12 -10.18 20.49
N PHE A 438 -18.12 -8.99 21.08
CA PHE A 438 -17.18 -8.67 22.17
C PHE A 438 -17.62 -9.19 23.54
N GLY A 439 -18.86 -9.68 23.65
CA GLY A 439 -19.52 -9.97 24.92
C GLY A 439 -20.07 -8.73 25.63
N PRO A 440 -20.60 -8.88 26.85
CA PRO A 440 -21.19 -7.78 27.60
C PRO A 440 -20.12 -6.78 28.06
N LYS A 441 -20.55 -5.51 28.19
CA LYS A 441 -19.68 -4.43 28.67
C LYS A 441 -19.33 -4.64 30.15
N VAL A 442 -18.05 -4.48 30.47
CA VAL A 442 -17.51 -4.56 31.84
C VAL A 442 -17.45 -3.17 32.46
N THR A 443 -17.96 -3.05 33.69
CA THR A 443 -17.84 -1.82 34.48
C THR A 443 -16.63 -1.94 35.40
N LEU A 444 -15.67 -1.02 35.24
CA LEU A 444 -14.44 -0.96 36.03
C LEU A 444 -14.49 0.20 37.02
N GLU A 445 -13.74 0.05 38.10
CA GLU A 445 -13.66 1.02 39.21
C GLU A 445 -12.81 2.26 38.85
N ASP A 446 -11.95 2.18 37.82
CA ASP A 446 -11.06 3.28 37.40
C ASP A 446 -11.80 4.23 36.44
N PRO A 447 -12.14 5.47 36.88
CA PRO A 447 -12.88 6.41 36.05
C PRO A 447 -12.05 6.97 34.90
N GLU A 448 -10.74 7.11 35.09
CA GLU A 448 -9.82 7.62 34.05
C GLU A 448 -9.65 6.59 32.94
N PHE A 449 -9.50 5.32 33.30
CA PHE A 449 -9.48 4.23 32.32
C PHE A 449 -10.81 4.14 31.57
N SER A 450 -11.92 4.23 32.30
CA SER A 450 -13.27 4.18 31.73
C SER A 450 -13.59 5.37 30.83
N LYS A 451 -12.89 6.51 30.94
CA LYS A 451 -13.00 7.62 29.98
C LYS A 451 -12.32 7.30 28.65
N LEU A 452 -11.24 6.51 28.68
CA LEU A 452 -10.44 6.18 27.49
C LEU A 452 -10.96 4.97 26.74
N PHE A 453 -11.49 3.95 27.44
CA PHE A 453 -11.88 2.68 26.82
C PHE A 453 -13.29 2.24 27.21
N ASN A 454 -13.96 1.55 26.29
CA ASN A 454 -15.01 0.59 26.58
C ASN A 454 -14.37 -0.80 26.72
N VAL A 455 -14.72 -1.52 27.78
CA VAL A 455 -14.22 -2.87 28.05
C VAL A 455 -15.33 -3.88 27.86
N TYR A 456 -15.04 -4.99 27.21
CA TYR A 456 -15.97 -6.07 26.96
C TYR A 456 -15.33 -7.42 27.30
N CYS A 457 -16.10 -8.30 27.95
CA CYS A 457 -15.68 -9.64 28.33
C CYS A 457 -16.92 -10.45 28.74
N TYR A 458 -16.94 -11.74 28.42
CA TYR A 458 -18.00 -12.66 28.87
C TYR A 458 -17.98 -12.94 30.38
N ASP A 459 -16.79 -12.93 30.99
CA ASP A 459 -16.62 -13.07 32.43
C ASP A 459 -16.14 -11.75 33.05
N GLN A 460 -17.02 -11.10 33.81
CA GLN A 460 -16.76 -9.85 34.50
C GLN A 460 -15.66 -9.99 35.58
N VAL A 461 -15.59 -11.14 36.25
CA VAL A 461 -14.60 -11.40 37.31
C VAL A 461 -13.23 -11.60 36.67
N GLU A 462 -13.16 -12.43 35.63
CA GLU A 462 -11.92 -12.66 34.90
C GLU A 462 -11.41 -11.38 34.22
N ALA A 463 -12.32 -10.51 33.74
CA ALA A 463 -11.94 -9.22 33.19
C ALA A 463 -11.13 -8.36 34.17
N ARG A 464 -11.51 -8.35 35.46
CA ARG A 464 -10.78 -7.62 36.52
C ARG A 464 -9.48 -8.30 36.90
N TYR A 465 -9.41 -9.61 36.73
CA TYR A 465 -8.16 -10.38 36.90
C TYR A 465 -7.16 -10.09 35.78
N ILE A 466 -7.62 -9.99 34.53
CA ILE A 466 -6.82 -9.59 33.38
C ILE A 466 -6.38 -8.13 33.56
N LEU A 467 -7.34 -7.21 33.73
CA LEU A 467 -7.12 -5.77 33.88
C LEU A 467 -6.83 -5.37 35.31
N THR A 468 -5.72 -5.88 35.85
CA THR A 468 -5.20 -5.40 37.15
C THR A 468 -4.99 -3.88 37.12
N PRO A 469 -5.08 -3.17 38.27
CA PRO A 469 -4.82 -1.73 38.34
C PRO A 469 -3.48 -1.34 37.70
N ALA A 470 -2.45 -2.16 37.93
CA ALA A 470 -1.14 -1.95 37.32
C ALA A 470 -1.17 -2.08 35.79
N LEU A 471 -1.95 -3.01 35.21
CA LEU A 471 -2.11 -3.15 33.76
C LEU A 471 -2.88 -1.97 33.18
N MET A 472 -3.95 -1.53 33.83
CA MET A 472 -4.72 -0.36 33.42
C MET A 472 -3.85 0.91 33.35
N GLU A 473 -3.01 1.17 34.35
CA GLU A 473 -2.09 2.32 34.31
C GLU A 473 -1.08 2.25 33.15
N ARG A 474 -0.57 1.04 32.85
CA ARG A 474 0.36 0.82 31.72
C ARG A 474 -0.34 1.09 30.39
N ILE A 475 -1.58 0.62 30.25
CA ILE A 475 -2.40 0.86 29.05
C ILE A 475 -2.73 2.34 28.90
N LYS A 476 -3.09 3.06 29.97
CA LYS A 476 -3.31 4.51 29.92
C LYS A 476 -2.04 5.23 29.45
N THR A 477 -0.90 4.88 30.03
CA THR A 477 0.41 5.44 29.64
C THR A 477 0.70 5.20 28.16
N LEU A 478 0.50 3.97 27.68
CA LEU A 478 0.65 3.60 26.28
C LEU A 478 -0.25 4.48 25.39
N ALA A 479 -1.55 4.57 25.72
CA ALA A 479 -2.53 5.35 24.99
C ALA A 479 -2.18 6.85 24.91
N THR A 480 -1.62 7.42 25.98
CA THR A 480 -1.19 8.83 25.99
C THR A 480 0.07 9.08 25.15
N ARG A 481 0.95 8.07 25.03
CA ARG A 481 2.21 8.18 24.28
C ARG A 481 2.00 7.93 22.78
N THR A 482 1.08 7.05 22.42
CA THR A 482 0.78 6.72 21.02
C THR A 482 -0.15 7.74 20.38
N LYS A 483 0.13 8.09 19.13
CA LYS A 483 -0.84 8.81 18.29
C LYS A 483 -1.78 7.79 17.66
N GLY A 484 -3.08 7.91 17.87
CA GLY A 484 -4.10 7.05 17.25
C GLY A 484 -5.14 6.51 18.22
N ASP A 485 -6.06 5.70 17.69
CA ASP A 485 -7.05 4.95 18.48
C ASP A 485 -6.51 3.54 18.74
N LEU A 486 -6.29 3.19 20.01
CA LEU A 486 -5.78 1.87 20.39
C LEU A 486 -6.93 0.89 20.61
N PHE A 487 -7.07 -0.09 19.73
CA PHE A 487 -7.93 -1.25 19.93
C PHE A 487 -7.07 -2.37 20.48
N MET A 488 -7.53 -3.07 21.52
CA MET A 488 -6.75 -4.16 22.11
C MET A 488 -7.61 -5.40 22.37
N SER A 489 -7.04 -6.57 22.14
CA SER A 489 -7.66 -7.86 22.43
C SER A 489 -6.73 -8.75 23.25
N PHE A 490 -7.29 -9.43 24.24
CA PHE A 490 -6.66 -10.52 24.96
C PHE A 490 -7.40 -11.79 24.58
N LYS A 491 -6.79 -12.60 23.72
CA LYS A 491 -7.43 -13.77 23.10
C LYS A 491 -6.40 -14.82 22.75
N ASN A 492 -6.71 -16.10 23.00
CA ASN A 492 -5.86 -17.23 22.65
C ASN A 492 -4.40 -17.08 23.14
N ASN A 493 -4.22 -16.65 24.40
CA ASN A 493 -2.92 -16.37 25.03
C ASN A 493 -2.08 -15.31 24.28
N ARG A 494 -2.72 -14.43 23.52
CA ARG A 494 -2.06 -13.31 22.85
C ARG A 494 -2.71 -12.00 23.24
N ILE A 495 -1.88 -10.97 23.29
CA ILE A 495 -2.33 -9.59 23.26
C ILE A 495 -2.14 -9.06 21.84
N SER A 496 -3.18 -8.46 21.28
CA SER A 496 -3.10 -7.75 20.02
C SER A 496 -3.46 -6.29 20.24
N ILE A 497 -2.75 -5.38 19.58
CA ILE A 497 -2.96 -3.95 19.65
C ILE A 497 -3.01 -3.42 18.22
N LEU A 498 -4.14 -2.83 17.83
CA LEU A 498 -4.28 -2.11 16.57
C LEU A 498 -4.30 -0.62 16.88
N ASN A 499 -3.22 0.09 16.53
CA ASN A 499 -3.13 1.53 16.66
C ASN A 499 -3.57 2.20 15.36
N ASN A 500 -4.82 2.64 15.31
CA ASN A 500 -5.40 3.31 14.16
C ASN A 500 -5.01 4.80 14.19
N SER A 501 -3.81 5.09 13.70
CA SER A 501 -3.18 6.42 13.74
C SER A 501 -3.45 7.26 12.50
N GLY A 502 -3.89 6.63 11.41
CA GLY A 502 -4.08 7.29 10.13
C GLY A 502 -2.77 7.68 9.45
N ILE A 503 -1.61 7.21 9.93
CA ILE A 503 -0.28 7.56 9.40
C ILE A 503 0.57 6.31 9.13
N ASN A 504 1.47 6.41 8.14
CA ASN A 504 2.55 5.45 7.90
C ASN A 504 3.74 5.78 8.82
N ASN A 505 4.19 4.83 9.65
CA ASN A 505 5.07 5.10 10.79
C ASN A 505 6.57 4.98 10.47
N PHE A 506 6.95 4.41 9.32
CA PHE A 506 8.34 4.01 9.06
C PHE A 506 9.03 4.72 7.88
N GLU A 507 8.59 5.92 7.51
CA GLU A 507 9.19 6.68 6.40
C GLU A 507 9.43 8.16 6.75
N PRO A 508 10.65 8.69 6.57
CA PRO A 508 10.87 10.13 6.65
C PRO A 508 10.14 10.83 5.51
N GLY A 509 9.36 11.86 5.84
CA GLY A 509 8.74 12.70 4.80
C GLY A 509 9.77 13.26 3.82
N TYR A 510 9.44 13.29 2.53
CA TYR A 510 10.31 13.70 1.42
C TYR A 510 11.07 15.03 1.65
N PHE A 511 10.43 15.97 2.34
CA PHE A 511 10.98 17.31 2.56
C PHE A 511 11.87 17.43 3.79
N ASN A 512 11.91 16.41 4.65
CA ASN A 512 12.67 16.38 5.90
C ASN A 512 14.07 15.83 5.63
N SER A 513 15.09 16.57 6.10
CA SER A 513 16.48 16.11 6.01
C SER A 513 16.78 15.12 7.13
N ILE A 514 17.46 14.04 6.78
CA ILE A 514 17.83 12.98 7.73
C ILE A 514 19.00 13.44 8.62
N THR A 515 19.93 14.22 8.05
CA THR A 515 21.15 14.71 8.71
C THR A 515 20.97 15.98 9.53
N LYS A 516 19.85 16.70 9.34
CA LYS A 516 19.59 17.96 10.02
C LYS A 516 19.52 17.79 11.54
N ASN A 517 19.99 18.81 12.26
CA ASN A 517 19.99 18.87 13.72
C ASN A 517 20.66 17.64 14.36
N ASP A 518 21.82 17.23 13.86
CA ASP A 518 22.56 16.09 14.42
C ASP A 518 21.74 14.79 14.39
N ASN A 519 21.18 14.47 13.21
CA ASN A 519 20.37 13.27 12.97
C ASN A 519 19.11 13.15 13.85
N GLN A 520 18.55 14.27 14.31
CA GLN A 520 17.40 14.30 15.24
C GLN A 520 16.22 13.45 14.76
N LEU A 521 15.91 13.49 13.47
CA LEU A 521 14.83 12.69 12.89
C LEU A 521 15.05 11.19 13.10
N LEU A 522 16.28 10.68 12.95
CA LEU A 522 16.59 9.27 13.21
C LEU A 522 16.49 8.93 14.69
N LEU A 523 16.88 9.85 15.56
CA LEU A 523 16.75 9.69 17.00
C LEU A 523 15.28 9.65 17.43
N GLU A 524 14.40 10.42 16.79
CA GLU A 524 12.95 10.37 16.98
C GLU A 524 12.38 9.04 16.49
N PHE A 525 12.71 8.61 15.27
CA PHE A 525 12.34 7.29 14.75
C PHE A 525 12.79 6.15 15.67
N TYR A 526 14.02 6.19 16.16
CA TYR A 526 14.54 5.21 17.11
C TYR A 526 13.74 5.21 18.42
N THR A 527 13.42 6.40 18.92
CA THR A 527 12.65 6.56 20.16
C THR A 527 11.24 5.98 20.00
N ASP A 528 10.59 6.25 18.86
CA ASP A 528 9.26 5.73 18.56
C ASP A 528 9.27 4.20 18.43
N LEU A 529 10.23 3.66 17.68
CA LEU A 529 10.38 2.21 17.52
C LEU A 529 10.74 1.53 18.85
N HIS A 530 11.65 2.11 19.63
CA HIS A 530 11.98 1.64 20.98
C HIS A 530 10.73 1.64 21.86
N ASN A 531 9.93 2.70 21.85
CA ASN A 531 8.68 2.80 22.61
C ASN A 531 7.64 1.75 22.19
N GLN A 532 7.54 1.44 20.89
CA GLN A 532 6.67 0.38 20.37
C GLN A 532 7.16 -1.01 20.84
N LEU A 533 8.46 -1.26 20.80
CA LEU A 533 9.05 -2.53 21.26
C LEU A 533 9.00 -2.67 22.79
N SER A 534 9.06 -1.54 23.51
CA SER A 534 8.86 -1.48 24.95
C SER A 534 7.43 -1.83 25.39
N ILE A 535 6.45 -2.01 24.49
CA ILE A 535 5.10 -2.49 24.86
C ILE A 535 5.18 -3.78 25.68
N ILE A 536 6.14 -4.66 25.37
CA ILE A 536 6.37 -5.92 26.10
C ILE A 536 6.79 -5.66 27.56
N ASP A 537 7.68 -4.69 27.76
CA ASP A 537 8.18 -4.27 29.06
C ASP A 537 7.12 -3.48 29.84
N ASP A 538 6.47 -2.54 29.16
CA ASP A 538 5.43 -1.67 29.68
C ASP A 538 4.28 -2.50 30.20
N LEU A 539 3.81 -3.49 29.44
CA LEU A 539 2.73 -4.40 29.83
C LEU A 539 3.20 -5.59 30.67
N LYS A 540 4.51 -5.73 30.92
CA LYS A 540 5.11 -6.84 31.69
C LYS A 540 4.69 -8.21 31.17
N LEU A 541 4.71 -8.39 29.85
CA LEU A 541 4.25 -9.63 29.20
C LEU A 541 5.08 -10.86 29.58
N ASN A 542 6.31 -10.65 30.03
CA ASN A 542 7.25 -11.68 30.41
C ASN A 542 7.08 -12.22 31.85
N ILE A 543 6.31 -11.54 32.72
CA ILE A 543 6.23 -11.94 34.13
C ILE A 543 5.30 -13.15 34.28
N ASN A 544 5.92 -14.30 34.54
CA ASN A 544 5.21 -15.45 35.09
C ASN A 544 5.04 -15.27 36.61
N ILE A 545 3.89 -14.75 37.04
CA ILE A 545 3.54 -14.66 38.47
C ILE A 545 3.16 -16.03 39.07
N TRP A 546 3.21 -17.11 38.28
CA TRP A 546 2.88 -18.47 38.71
C TRP A 546 4.04 -19.41 38.39
N ASN A 547 4.98 -19.55 39.33
CA ASN A 547 5.67 -20.83 39.43
C ASN A 547 4.59 -21.87 39.76
N LYS A 548 4.33 -22.80 38.82
CA LYS A 548 3.76 -24.09 39.21
C LYS A 548 4.81 -24.77 40.08
N ASN A 549 4.85 -24.41 41.35
CA ASN A 549 5.43 -25.28 42.37
C ASN A 549 4.44 -26.44 42.50
N ASN A 550 4.74 -27.51 41.77
CA ASN A 550 4.71 -28.89 42.24
C ASN A 550 5.35 -29.78 41.18
#